data_AF-A0A6S7GU49-F1
#
_entry.id   AF-A0A6S7GU49-F1
#
_cell.length_a   1.000
_cell.length_b   1.000
_cell.length_c   1.000
_cell.angle_alpha   90.00
_cell.angle_beta   90.00
_cell.angle_gamma   90.00
#
_symmetry.space_group_name_H-M   'P 1'
#
loop_
_entity.id
_entity.type
_entity.pdbx_description
1 polymer ?
#
loop_
_entity_poly.entity_id
_entity_poly.type
_entity_poly.pdbx_seq_one_letter_code
_entity_poly.pdbx_strand_id
1 'polypeptide(L)'
;MSKTYRLGGWVTADLKRICQAVKGIRVAETITHPSLLALQDLIETNPEVNMLFTTMFTQEFDPPQENPILDYMDMLQKMQTIITSAPEYGSTLGSAPLNHNLIYVMETPSGTMAFINNKVNKCFRDILNSWAQLLNSPDSREVLNREDGWLCPEALETMPDFLETYKVDLADPYYGFKSWNDFFARKLKDDTVRPIYRPDDPYSICSPCDAFPYFIERKPKLRDEFWIKS
;
A
#
# COMPACT_ATOMS: atom_id res chain seq x y z
N MET A 1 22.43 -8.09 23.00
CA MET A 1 22.33 -8.71 21.68
C MET A 1 21.14 -8.10 21.00
N SER A 2 21.38 -7.48 19.85
CA SER A 2 20.35 -7.03 18.94
C SER A 2 19.50 -8.22 18.53
N LYS A 3 18.18 -8.04 18.42
CA LYS A 3 17.28 -9.09 17.94
C LYS A 3 16.48 -8.55 16.77
N THR A 4 16.78 -9.10 15.59
CA THR A 4 15.97 -8.91 14.39
C THR A 4 14.79 -9.86 14.46
N TYR A 5 13.58 -9.33 14.42
CA TYR A 5 12.38 -10.12 14.28
C TYR A 5 12.05 -10.20 12.80
N ARG A 6 12.31 -11.35 12.16
CA ARG A 6 11.72 -11.62 10.84
C ARG A 6 10.28 -12.04 11.05
N LEU A 7 9.37 -11.08 11.12
CA LEU A 7 7.93 -11.32 11.05
C LEU A 7 7.27 -10.09 10.45
N GLY A 8 6.53 -10.32 9.38
CA GLY A 8 5.94 -9.28 8.56
C GLY A 8 5.93 -9.72 7.10
N GLY A 9 5.01 -10.63 6.76
CA GLY A 9 4.58 -10.83 5.39
C GLY A 9 3.78 -9.62 4.89
N TRP A 10 4.32 -8.41 5.05
CA TRP A 10 3.71 -7.17 4.54
C TRP A 10 3.51 -7.25 3.03
N VAL A 11 4.41 -8.00 2.38
CA VAL A 11 4.04 -8.81 1.23
C VAL A 11 4.23 -10.26 1.62
N THR A 12 3.13 -11.01 1.80
CA THR A 12 3.17 -12.44 2.14
C THR A 12 3.72 -13.27 0.99
N ALA A 13 3.69 -12.70 -0.21
CA ALA A 13 4.17 -13.28 -1.44
C ALA A 13 5.65 -12.97 -1.68
N ASP A 14 6.40 -13.93 -2.21
CA ASP A 14 7.77 -13.66 -2.67
C ASP A 14 7.78 -12.69 -3.87
N LEU A 15 8.93 -12.08 -4.15
CA LEU A 15 9.09 -11.12 -5.26
C LEU A 15 8.68 -11.68 -6.63
N LYS A 16 8.76 -13.00 -6.85
CA LYS A 16 8.34 -13.63 -8.11
C LYS A 16 6.83 -13.63 -8.24
N ARG A 17 6.11 -13.95 -7.16
CA ARG A 17 4.65 -13.88 -7.12
C ARG A 17 4.15 -12.45 -7.28
N ILE A 18 4.79 -11.47 -6.64
CA ILE A 18 4.49 -10.05 -6.86
C ILE A 18 4.69 -9.69 -8.33
N CYS A 19 5.84 -10.03 -8.91
CA CYS A 19 6.16 -9.75 -10.31
C CYS A 19 5.07 -10.34 -11.24
N GLN A 20 4.69 -11.60 -11.01
CA GLN A 20 3.64 -12.25 -11.79
C GLN A 20 2.27 -11.58 -11.61
N ALA A 21 1.94 -11.16 -10.39
CA ALA A 21 0.69 -10.44 -10.11
C ALA A 21 0.67 -9.07 -10.81
N VAL A 22 1.79 -8.33 -10.81
CA VAL A 22 1.91 -7.03 -11.50
C VAL A 22 1.78 -7.20 -13.02
N LYS A 23 2.38 -8.24 -13.60
CA LYS A 23 2.18 -8.59 -15.01
C LYS A 23 0.71 -8.86 -15.33
N GLY A 24 0.02 -9.57 -14.43
CA GLY A 24 -1.39 -9.93 -14.55
C GLY A 24 -2.37 -8.76 -14.40
N ILE A 25 -1.93 -7.59 -13.91
CA ILE A 25 -2.79 -6.40 -13.85
C ILE A 25 -3.25 -6.05 -15.27
N ARG A 26 -4.57 -5.98 -15.46
CA ARG A 26 -5.18 -5.54 -16.71
C ARG A 26 -4.60 -4.19 -17.13
N VAL A 27 -4.12 -4.12 -18.36
CA VAL A 27 -3.68 -2.88 -19.00
C VAL A 27 -4.92 -2.20 -19.58
N ALA A 28 -5.21 -0.98 -19.12
CA ALA A 28 -6.32 -0.21 -19.68
C ALA A 28 -5.99 0.21 -21.12
N GLU A 29 -6.96 0.11 -22.03
CA GLU A 29 -6.77 0.54 -23.43
C GLU A 29 -6.41 2.03 -23.52
N THR A 30 -7.03 2.85 -22.67
CA THR A 30 -6.82 4.29 -22.63
C THR A 30 -6.78 4.80 -21.19
N ILE A 31 -5.97 5.83 -20.97
CA ILE A 31 -5.95 6.59 -19.72
C ILE A 31 -7.07 7.63 -19.79
N THR A 32 -7.94 7.63 -18.78
CA THR A 32 -9.11 8.52 -18.72
C THR A 32 -9.18 9.32 -17.42
N HIS A 33 -8.52 8.85 -16.36
CA HIS A 33 -8.50 9.58 -15.09
C HIS A 33 -7.71 10.90 -15.22
N PRO A 34 -8.30 12.06 -14.86
CA PRO A 34 -7.63 13.35 -14.99
C PRO A 34 -6.28 13.43 -14.27
N SER A 35 -6.16 12.78 -13.12
CA SER A 35 -4.91 12.75 -12.34
C SER A 35 -3.79 11.97 -13.04
N LEU A 36 -4.13 10.92 -13.80
CA LEU A 36 -3.17 10.16 -14.59
C LEU A 36 -2.81 10.89 -15.89
N LEU A 37 -3.78 11.52 -16.55
CA LEU A 37 -3.53 12.39 -17.70
C LEU A 37 -2.59 13.56 -17.34
N ALA A 38 -2.74 14.14 -16.14
CA ALA A 38 -1.84 15.18 -15.67
C ALA A 38 -0.40 14.68 -15.44
N LEU A 39 -0.22 13.43 -14.99
CA LEU A 39 1.11 12.83 -14.88
C LEU A 39 1.68 12.51 -16.27
N GLN A 40 0.86 11.99 -17.19
CA GLN A 40 1.25 11.76 -18.58
C GLN A 40 1.73 13.03 -19.25
N ASP A 41 0.94 14.11 -19.19
CA ASP A 41 1.30 15.43 -19.75
C ASP A 41 2.63 15.94 -19.17
N LEU A 42 2.83 15.81 -17.85
CA LEU A 42 4.09 16.19 -17.22
C LEU A 42 5.28 15.36 -17.76
N ILE A 43 5.10 14.05 -17.93
CA ILE A 43 6.13 13.15 -18.47
C ILE A 43 6.46 13.51 -19.92
N GLU A 44 5.47 13.87 -20.73
CA GLU A 44 5.64 14.13 -22.15
C GLU A 44 6.14 15.55 -22.45
N THR A 45 5.84 16.53 -21.58
CA THR A 45 6.15 17.95 -21.84
C THR A 45 7.35 18.49 -21.06
N ASN A 46 7.73 17.88 -19.94
CA ASN A 46 8.87 18.34 -19.15
C ASN A 46 10.14 17.51 -19.46
N PRO A 47 11.21 18.10 -20.03
CA PRO A 47 12.39 17.34 -20.47
C PRO A 47 13.10 16.55 -19.36
N GLU A 48 13.17 17.11 -18.15
CA GLU A 48 13.77 16.43 -17.00
C GLU A 48 12.94 15.22 -16.59
N VAL A 49 11.63 15.40 -16.41
CA VAL A 49 10.73 14.30 -16.04
C VAL A 49 10.70 13.24 -17.13
N ASN A 50 10.65 13.65 -18.40
CA ASN A 50 10.70 12.75 -19.55
C ASN A 50 11.94 11.84 -19.52
N MET A 51 13.11 12.44 -19.32
CA MET A 51 14.37 11.71 -19.23
C MET A 51 14.34 10.71 -18.07
N LEU A 52 13.87 11.12 -16.88
CA LEU A 52 13.81 10.27 -15.71
C LEU A 52 12.84 9.09 -15.90
N PHE A 53 11.64 9.33 -16.44
CA PHE A 53 10.65 8.30 -16.75
C PHE A 53 11.02 7.41 -17.93
N THR A 54 11.87 7.85 -18.84
CA THR A 54 12.40 6.98 -19.90
C THR A 54 13.47 6.06 -19.32
N THR A 55 14.42 6.63 -18.58
CA THR A 55 15.62 5.92 -18.12
C THR A 55 15.38 5.00 -16.92
N MET A 56 14.34 5.23 -16.11
CA MET A 56 14.05 4.35 -14.97
C MET A 56 13.68 2.91 -15.39
N PHE A 57 13.22 2.70 -16.63
CA PHE A 57 12.89 1.36 -17.14
C PHE A 57 14.06 0.67 -17.85
N THR A 58 15.16 1.38 -18.11
CA THR A 58 16.34 0.82 -18.80
C THR A 58 17.42 0.33 -17.84
N GLN A 59 17.20 0.45 -16.53
CA GLN A 59 18.18 0.01 -15.53
C GLN A 59 18.27 -1.52 -15.50
N GLU A 60 19.48 -2.04 -15.74
CA GLU A 60 19.80 -3.44 -15.50
C GLU A 60 20.21 -3.63 -14.03
N PHE A 61 19.69 -4.67 -13.39
CA PHE A 61 20.01 -5.04 -12.01
C PHE A 61 21.01 -6.19 -11.97
N ASP A 62 21.88 -6.23 -10.95
CA ASP A 62 22.76 -7.35 -10.64
C ASP A 62 22.47 -7.87 -9.21
N PRO A 63 21.97 -9.10 -9.03
CA PRO A 63 21.62 -10.07 -10.07
C PRO A 63 20.43 -9.60 -10.93
N PRO A 64 20.26 -10.11 -12.17
CA PRO A 64 19.15 -9.74 -13.05
C PRO A 64 17.80 -9.86 -12.36
N GLN A 65 17.04 -8.76 -12.37
CA GLN A 65 15.67 -8.69 -11.88
C GLN A 65 14.74 -8.39 -13.05
N GLU A 66 13.65 -9.14 -13.13
CA GLU A 66 12.63 -8.88 -14.14
C GLU A 66 11.73 -7.73 -13.69
N ASN A 67 11.65 -6.68 -14.51
CA ASN A 67 10.68 -5.60 -14.32
C ASN A 67 9.34 -6.00 -14.98
N PRO A 68 8.24 -6.13 -14.21
CA PRO A 68 6.93 -6.47 -14.76
C PRO A 68 6.24 -5.30 -15.49
N ILE A 69 6.84 -4.11 -15.47
CA ILE A 69 6.37 -2.90 -16.15
C ILE A 69 7.33 -2.55 -17.28
N LEU A 70 6.80 -2.38 -18.49
CA LEU A 70 7.62 -2.20 -19.70
C LEU A 70 8.14 -0.77 -19.85
N ASP A 71 7.27 0.22 -19.69
CA ASP A 71 7.55 1.63 -19.81
C ASP A 71 6.55 2.47 -18.99
N TYR A 72 6.68 3.79 -19.07
CA TYR A 72 5.79 4.70 -18.34
C TYR A 72 4.33 4.60 -18.81
N MET A 73 4.07 4.21 -20.06
CA MET A 73 2.70 4.10 -20.57
C MET A 73 2.03 2.86 -20.00
N ASP A 74 2.71 1.71 -20.01
CA ASP A 74 2.25 0.48 -19.37
C ASP A 74 2.01 0.70 -17.86
N MET A 75 2.91 1.43 -17.19
CA MET A 75 2.76 1.85 -15.80
C MET A 75 1.44 2.62 -15.60
N LEU A 76 1.19 3.68 -16.38
CA LEU A 76 0.00 4.52 -16.26
C LEU A 76 -1.29 3.76 -16.61
N GLN A 77 -1.27 2.89 -17.62
CA GLN A 77 -2.42 2.07 -18.01
C GLN A 77 -2.78 1.03 -16.95
N LYS A 78 -1.79 0.44 -16.27
CA LYS A 78 -2.05 -0.42 -15.11
C LYS A 78 -2.53 0.38 -13.90
N MET A 79 -1.97 1.56 -13.64
CA MET A 79 -2.48 2.47 -12.60
C MET A 79 -3.93 2.88 -12.86
N GLN A 80 -4.30 3.12 -14.12
CA GLN A 80 -5.68 3.41 -14.54
C GLN A 80 -6.64 2.31 -14.11
N THR A 81 -6.25 1.04 -14.27
CA THR A 81 -7.05 -0.09 -13.76
C THR A 81 -7.11 -0.07 -12.23
N ILE A 82 -5.96 0.07 -11.55
CA ILE A 82 -5.88 -0.02 -10.09
C ILE A 82 -6.77 1.04 -9.40
N ILE A 83 -6.74 2.30 -9.87
CA ILE A 83 -7.47 3.38 -9.19
C ILE A 83 -8.97 3.37 -9.45
N THR A 84 -9.46 2.43 -10.27
CA THR A 84 -10.90 2.26 -10.58
C THR A 84 -11.60 1.18 -9.76
N SER A 85 -10.88 0.47 -8.88
CA SER A 85 -11.47 -0.53 -8.00
C SER A 85 -10.92 -0.45 -6.57
N ALA A 86 -11.64 -1.06 -5.63
CA ALA A 86 -11.16 -1.28 -4.27
C ALA A 86 -10.24 -2.52 -4.21
N PRO A 87 -9.25 -2.57 -3.29
CA PRO A 87 -8.44 -3.77 -3.10
C PRO A 87 -9.27 -4.99 -2.69
N GLU A 88 -9.20 -6.05 -3.47
CA GLU A 88 -9.89 -7.32 -3.20
C GLU A 88 -9.17 -8.13 -2.11
N TYR A 89 -9.94 -8.92 -1.36
CA TYR A 89 -9.39 -9.91 -0.44
C TYR A 89 -8.63 -10.99 -1.22
N GLY A 90 -7.59 -11.57 -0.63
CA GLY A 90 -6.78 -12.61 -1.26
C GLY A 90 -5.88 -12.13 -2.41
N SER A 91 -5.92 -10.85 -2.78
CA SER A 91 -5.03 -10.28 -3.80
C SER A 91 -3.56 -10.43 -3.38
N THR A 92 -2.73 -10.95 -4.30
CA THR A 92 -1.28 -11.05 -4.10
C THR A 92 -0.63 -9.68 -3.91
N LEU A 93 -1.26 -8.61 -4.40
CA LEU A 93 -0.80 -7.24 -4.26
C LEU A 93 -1.25 -6.56 -2.95
N GLY A 94 -2.05 -7.28 -2.13
CA GLY A 94 -2.58 -6.80 -0.87
C GLY A 94 -3.41 -5.52 -1.00
N SER A 95 -3.39 -4.69 0.05
CA SER A 95 -4.11 -3.42 0.11
C SER A 95 -3.39 -2.24 -0.55
N ALA A 96 -2.18 -2.46 -1.10
CA ALA A 96 -1.35 -1.40 -1.70
C ALA A 96 -0.92 -1.72 -3.15
N PRO A 97 -1.86 -2.02 -4.08
CA PRO A 97 -1.54 -2.37 -5.47
C PRO A 97 -0.75 -1.29 -6.22
N LEU A 98 -0.99 -0.01 -5.96
CA LEU A 98 -0.22 1.09 -6.58
C LEU A 98 1.28 1.00 -6.23
N ASN A 99 1.62 0.67 -4.98
CA ASN A 99 3.02 0.60 -4.56
C ASN A 99 3.77 -0.51 -5.32
N HIS A 100 3.12 -1.65 -5.55
CA HIS A 100 3.71 -2.77 -6.29
C HIS A 100 3.91 -2.47 -7.78
N ASN A 101 3.13 -1.55 -8.35
CA ASN A 101 3.36 -1.05 -9.70
C ASN A 101 4.66 -0.22 -9.80
N LEU A 102 5.05 0.46 -8.72
CA LEU A 102 6.18 1.39 -8.70
C LEU A 102 7.48 0.78 -8.15
N ILE A 103 7.39 -0.25 -7.31
CA ILE A 103 8.53 -0.74 -6.50
C ILE A 103 9.78 -1.09 -7.33
N TYR A 104 9.60 -1.62 -8.55
CA TYR A 104 10.69 -2.03 -9.43
C TYR A 104 11.45 -0.87 -10.04
N VAL A 105 10.80 0.29 -10.23
CA VAL A 105 11.43 1.48 -10.81
C VAL A 105 11.85 2.49 -9.75
N MET A 106 11.19 2.50 -8.59
CA MET A 106 11.48 3.44 -7.49
C MET A 106 12.92 3.37 -6.99
N GLU A 107 13.53 2.18 -6.99
CA GLU A 107 14.89 1.97 -6.48
C GLU A 107 15.99 2.25 -7.52
N THR A 108 15.62 2.53 -8.78
CA THR A 108 16.59 2.96 -9.80
C THR A 108 17.06 4.38 -9.50
N PRO A 109 18.28 4.79 -9.91
CA PRO A 109 18.74 6.17 -9.74
C PRO A 109 17.78 7.19 -10.36
N SER A 110 17.33 6.94 -11.60
CA SER A 110 16.37 7.81 -12.29
C SER A 110 14.98 7.80 -11.63
N GLY A 111 14.50 6.64 -11.18
CA GLY A 111 13.26 6.54 -10.43
C GLY A 111 13.32 7.30 -9.12
N THR A 112 14.38 7.13 -8.33
CA THR A 112 14.59 7.89 -7.09
C THR A 112 14.50 9.39 -7.35
N MET A 113 15.21 9.89 -8.39
CA MET A 113 15.16 11.30 -8.77
C MET A 113 13.77 11.74 -9.26
N ALA A 114 13.04 10.88 -9.97
CA ALA A 114 11.66 11.16 -10.40
C ALA A 114 10.72 11.28 -9.20
N PHE A 115 10.75 10.33 -8.27
CA PHE A 115 9.82 10.27 -7.14
C PHE A 115 10.15 11.24 -6.01
N ILE A 116 11.33 11.88 -5.99
CA ILE A 116 11.59 13.05 -5.13
C ILE A 116 11.30 14.40 -5.83
N ASN A 117 11.04 14.40 -7.14
CA ASN A 117 10.70 15.62 -7.87
C ASN A 117 9.35 16.17 -7.39
N ASN A 118 9.31 17.46 -7.03
CA ASN A 118 8.10 18.08 -6.47
C ASN A 118 6.90 18.08 -7.43
N LYS A 119 7.14 18.17 -8.75
CA LYS A 119 6.06 18.15 -9.76
C LYS A 119 5.45 16.75 -9.86
N VAL A 120 6.30 15.73 -9.90
CA VAL A 120 5.89 14.32 -9.90
C VAL A 120 5.14 13.98 -8.61
N ASN A 121 5.66 14.37 -7.45
CA ASN A 121 4.98 14.19 -6.16
C ASN A 121 3.59 14.84 -6.12
N LYS A 122 3.44 16.02 -6.72
CA LYS A 122 2.14 16.67 -6.86
C LYS A 122 1.16 15.81 -7.66
N CYS A 123 1.57 15.28 -8.81
CA CYS A 123 0.74 14.36 -9.59
C CYS A 123 0.36 13.11 -8.81
N PHE A 124 1.32 12.47 -8.11
CA PHE A 124 1.03 11.29 -7.29
C PHE A 124 0.07 11.56 -6.14
N ARG A 125 0.18 12.71 -5.47
CA ARG A 125 -0.81 13.12 -4.46
C ARG A 125 -2.20 13.23 -5.07
N ASP A 126 -2.33 13.81 -6.26
CA ASP A 126 -3.62 14.00 -6.92
C ASP A 126 -4.20 12.64 -7.41
N ILE A 127 -3.35 11.69 -7.82
CA ILE A 127 -3.72 10.29 -8.12
C ILE A 127 -4.23 9.58 -6.86
N LEU A 128 -3.47 9.64 -5.76
CA LEU A 128 -3.85 9.02 -4.48
C LEU A 128 -5.15 9.62 -3.92
N ASN A 129 -5.34 10.94 -4.04
CA ASN A 129 -6.59 11.59 -3.66
C ASN A 129 -7.76 11.12 -4.52
N SER A 130 -7.56 10.91 -5.81
CA SER A 130 -8.61 10.40 -6.72
C SER A 130 -9.02 8.98 -6.34
N TRP A 131 -8.05 8.10 -6.06
CA TRP A 131 -8.34 6.75 -5.57
C TRP A 131 -8.99 6.78 -4.19
N ALA A 132 -8.54 7.65 -3.28
CA ALA A 132 -9.15 7.82 -1.97
C ALA A 132 -10.61 8.27 -2.04
N GLN A 133 -11.01 9.06 -3.06
CA GLN A 133 -12.42 9.40 -3.27
C GLN A 133 -13.26 8.14 -3.54
N LEU A 134 -12.79 7.24 -4.41
CA LEU A 134 -13.43 5.94 -4.64
C LEU A 134 -13.47 5.13 -3.34
N LEU A 135 -12.34 4.98 -2.64
CA LEU A 135 -12.23 4.15 -1.43
C LEU A 135 -13.03 4.69 -0.23
N ASN A 136 -13.44 5.95 -0.25
CA ASN A 136 -14.36 6.55 0.72
C ASN A 136 -15.83 6.52 0.27
N SER A 137 -16.11 6.08 -0.96
CA SER A 137 -17.46 6.01 -1.52
C SER A 137 -18.15 4.68 -1.19
N PRO A 138 -19.50 4.64 -1.21
CA PRO A 138 -20.25 3.39 -1.06
C PRO A 138 -19.94 2.32 -2.11
N ASP A 139 -19.46 2.71 -3.29
CA ASP A 139 -19.14 1.79 -4.40
C ASP A 139 -17.96 0.87 -4.04
N SER A 140 -17.02 1.36 -3.22
CA SER A 140 -15.89 0.56 -2.74
C SER A 140 -16.25 -0.59 -1.81
N ARG A 141 -17.53 -0.71 -1.41
CA ARG A 141 -17.99 -1.80 -0.54
C ARG A 141 -18.20 -3.12 -1.29
N GLU A 142 -18.09 -3.13 -2.63
CA GLU A 142 -18.25 -4.36 -3.42
C GLU A 142 -17.35 -5.51 -2.94
N VAL A 143 -16.13 -5.17 -2.48
CA VAL A 143 -15.15 -6.13 -1.95
C VAL A 143 -15.41 -6.50 -0.48
N LEU A 144 -16.37 -5.87 0.20
CA LEU A 144 -16.76 -6.14 1.60
C LEU A 144 -17.94 -7.12 1.66
N ASN A 145 -17.85 -8.22 0.91
CA ASN A 145 -18.87 -9.26 0.86
C ASN A 145 -18.47 -10.51 1.68
N ARG A 146 -19.42 -11.42 1.91
CA ARG A 146 -19.24 -12.64 2.74
C ARG A 146 -18.91 -13.89 1.93
N GLU A 147 -18.85 -13.80 0.61
CA GLU A 147 -18.59 -14.94 -0.29
C GLU A 147 -17.09 -15.09 -0.51
N ASP A 148 -16.47 -14.10 -1.15
CA ASP A 148 -15.05 -14.06 -1.51
C ASP A 148 -14.34 -12.75 -1.06
N GLY A 149 -15.11 -11.81 -0.50
CA GLY A 149 -14.61 -10.52 -0.05
C GLY A 149 -14.00 -10.52 1.36
N TRP A 150 -13.73 -9.32 1.87
CA TRP A 150 -13.09 -9.09 3.16
C TRP A 150 -13.92 -9.53 4.39
N LEU A 151 -15.20 -9.88 4.21
CA LEU A 151 -16.08 -10.39 5.27
C LEU A 151 -16.36 -11.89 5.12
N CYS A 152 -15.69 -12.58 4.19
CA CYS A 152 -15.80 -14.03 4.06
C CYS A 152 -15.17 -14.74 5.28
N PRO A 153 -15.54 -16.00 5.56
CA PRO A 153 -15.01 -16.75 6.69
C PRO A 153 -13.47 -16.80 6.70
N GLU A 154 -12.85 -17.03 5.54
CA GLU A 154 -11.39 -17.08 5.40
C GLU A 154 -10.73 -15.75 5.80
N ALA A 155 -11.27 -14.62 5.34
CA ALA A 155 -10.77 -13.29 5.71
C ALA A 155 -10.89 -13.03 7.21
N LEU A 156 -12.03 -13.39 7.81
CA LEU A 156 -12.27 -13.22 9.25
C LEU A 156 -11.37 -14.10 10.11
N GLU A 157 -10.97 -15.30 9.65
CA GLU A 157 -9.99 -16.15 10.34
C GLU A 157 -8.62 -15.48 10.45
N THR A 158 -8.24 -14.62 9.51
CA THR A 158 -6.99 -13.84 9.59
C THR A 158 -7.07 -12.66 10.57
N MET A 159 -8.27 -12.32 11.03
CA MET A 159 -8.56 -11.22 11.95
C MET A 159 -9.23 -11.78 13.21
N PRO A 160 -8.49 -12.47 14.09
CA PRO A 160 -9.08 -13.09 15.27
C PRO A 160 -9.81 -12.05 16.13
N ASP A 161 -10.91 -12.48 16.75
CA ASP A 161 -11.78 -11.66 17.60
C ASP A 161 -12.36 -10.42 16.90
N PHE A 162 -12.53 -10.45 15.57
CA PHE A 162 -13.02 -9.32 14.77
C PHE A 162 -14.29 -8.67 15.36
N LEU A 163 -15.28 -9.50 15.70
CA LEU A 163 -16.58 -9.05 16.23
C LEU A 163 -16.49 -8.48 17.66
N GLU A 164 -15.48 -8.88 18.42
CA GLU A 164 -15.25 -8.38 19.78
C GLU A 164 -14.33 -7.16 19.81
N THR A 165 -13.44 -7.05 18.83
CA THR A 165 -12.44 -5.98 18.76
C THR A 165 -12.98 -4.72 18.11
N TYR A 166 -13.82 -4.85 17.08
CA TYR A 166 -14.23 -3.73 16.23
C TYR A 166 -15.72 -3.41 16.36
N LYS A 167 -16.05 -2.15 16.09
CA LYS A 167 -17.44 -1.71 15.99
C LYS A 167 -18.06 -2.23 14.69
N VAL A 168 -19.02 -3.14 14.82
CA VAL A 168 -19.71 -3.80 13.69
C VAL A 168 -21.23 -3.79 13.90
N ASP A 169 -21.99 -3.75 12.81
CA ASP A 169 -23.44 -3.94 12.78
C ASP A 169 -23.79 -5.16 11.92
N LEU A 170 -24.07 -6.30 12.57
CA LEU A 170 -24.34 -7.57 11.87
C LEU A 170 -25.67 -7.59 11.12
N ALA A 171 -26.57 -6.63 11.38
CA ALA A 171 -27.81 -6.49 10.63
C ALA A 171 -27.57 -5.88 9.24
N ASP A 172 -26.47 -5.14 9.06
CA ASP A 172 -26.05 -4.59 7.78
C ASP A 172 -25.18 -5.61 7.00
N PRO A 173 -25.40 -5.78 5.68
CA PRO A 173 -24.65 -6.75 4.88
C PRO A 173 -23.13 -6.48 4.86
N TYR A 174 -22.73 -5.21 4.99
CA TYR A 174 -21.34 -4.75 5.03
C TYR A 174 -20.84 -4.53 6.47
N TYR A 175 -21.50 -5.12 7.47
CA TYR A 175 -21.16 -4.96 8.88
C TYR A 175 -21.20 -3.51 9.39
N GLY A 176 -21.96 -2.64 8.71
CA GLY A 176 -22.09 -1.22 9.05
C GLY A 176 -20.97 -0.33 8.48
N PHE A 177 -20.03 -0.89 7.72
CA PHE A 177 -18.97 -0.12 7.06
C PHE A 177 -19.51 0.64 5.85
N LYS A 178 -19.19 1.94 5.79
CA LYS A 178 -19.70 2.85 4.75
C LYS A 178 -18.89 2.81 3.47
N SER A 179 -17.65 2.32 3.52
CA SER A 179 -16.70 2.27 2.41
C SER A 179 -15.54 1.32 2.75
N TRP A 180 -14.69 1.02 1.77
CA TRP A 180 -13.47 0.24 2.00
C TRP A 180 -12.54 0.92 3.02
N ASN A 181 -12.38 2.25 2.97
CA ASN A 181 -11.56 2.97 3.95
C ASN A 181 -12.15 2.92 5.37
N ASP A 182 -13.49 2.91 5.50
CA ASP A 182 -14.16 2.75 6.81
C ASP A 182 -13.91 1.35 7.39
N PHE A 183 -13.81 0.32 6.55
CA PHE A 183 -13.38 -1.03 6.95
C PHE A 183 -11.87 -1.12 7.23
N PHE A 184 -11.04 -0.49 6.41
CA PHE A 184 -9.58 -0.54 6.53
C PHE A 184 -9.08 0.19 7.78
N ALA A 185 -9.67 1.36 8.08
CA ALA A 185 -9.42 2.15 9.27
C ALA A 185 -10.53 1.96 10.34
N ARG A 186 -11.13 0.78 10.37
CA ARG A 186 -12.24 0.42 11.26
C ARG A 186 -11.96 0.75 12.71
N LYS A 187 -13.00 1.24 13.39
CA LYS A 187 -12.91 1.67 14.78
C LYS A 187 -12.95 0.47 15.72
N LEU A 188 -12.15 0.54 16.78
CA LEU A 188 -12.29 -0.33 17.93
C LEU A 188 -13.70 -0.20 18.53
N LYS A 189 -14.18 -1.28 19.13
CA LYS A 189 -15.50 -1.35 19.76
C LYS A 189 -15.64 -0.30 20.86
N ASP A 190 -14.64 -0.22 21.73
CA ASP A 190 -14.50 0.77 22.81
C ASP A 190 -13.05 0.74 23.36
N ASP A 191 -12.75 1.54 24.39
CA ASP A 191 -11.40 1.62 24.97
C ASP A 191 -10.98 0.37 25.76
N THR A 192 -11.89 -0.57 26.02
CA THR A 192 -11.60 -1.78 26.82
C THR A 192 -10.83 -2.84 26.03
N VAL A 193 -10.90 -2.81 24.68
CA VAL A 193 -10.20 -3.80 23.84
C VAL A 193 -8.70 -3.54 23.71
N ARG A 194 -8.23 -2.34 24.07
CA ARG A 194 -6.81 -1.94 24.10
C ARG A 194 -6.52 -1.11 25.36
N PRO A 195 -6.51 -1.72 26.55
CA PRO A 195 -6.32 -0.99 27.80
C PRO A 195 -4.93 -0.34 27.87
N ILE A 196 -4.89 0.93 28.27
CA ILE A 196 -3.65 1.69 28.42
C ILE A 196 -2.94 1.21 29.70
N TYR A 197 -1.68 0.77 29.56
CA TYR A 197 -0.86 0.37 30.69
C TYR A 197 -0.40 1.60 31.46
N ARG A 198 -0.77 1.68 32.76
CA ARG A 198 -0.41 2.76 33.69
C ARG A 198 -0.68 4.18 33.12
N PRO A 199 -1.96 4.55 32.90
CA PRO A 199 -2.32 5.80 32.24
C PRO A 199 -1.82 7.06 32.98
N ASP A 200 -1.61 6.97 34.30
CA ASP A 200 -1.17 8.10 35.13
C ASP A 200 0.37 8.17 35.32
N ASP A 201 1.13 7.22 34.77
CA ASP A 201 2.60 7.17 34.91
C ASP A 201 3.29 7.78 33.68
N PRO A 202 3.85 9.01 33.77
CA PRO A 202 4.48 9.68 32.63
C PRO A 202 5.79 8.99 32.19
N TYR A 203 6.29 8.00 32.94
CA TYR A 203 7.47 7.23 32.59
C TYR A 203 7.15 5.89 31.91
N SER A 204 5.86 5.54 31.79
CA SER A 204 5.43 4.34 31.10
C SER A 204 5.27 4.59 29.59
N ILE A 205 5.84 3.69 28.78
CA ILE A 205 5.76 3.74 27.32
C ILE A 205 4.92 2.55 26.84
N CYS A 206 3.80 2.82 26.19
CA CYS A 206 2.94 1.81 25.56
C CYS A 206 3.28 1.63 24.08
N SER A 207 2.85 0.52 23.47
CA SER A 207 2.89 0.37 22.02
C SER A 207 1.99 1.43 21.36
N PRO A 208 2.44 2.12 20.30
CA PRO A 208 1.63 3.14 19.63
C PRO A 208 0.56 2.55 18.70
N CYS A 209 0.69 1.27 18.34
CA CYS A 209 -0.21 0.59 17.42
C CYS A 209 -0.16 -0.93 17.61
N ASP A 210 -1.12 -1.62 16.98
CA ASP A 210 -1.11 -3.06 16.80
C ASP A 210 -0.03 -3.43 15.76
N ALA A 211 1.20 -3.57 16.23
CA ALA A 211 2.36 -3.86 15.40
C ALA A 211 3.37 -4.74 16.13
N PHE A 212 4.26 -5.35 15.36
CA PHE A 212 5.43 -6.04 15.88
C PHE A 212 6.70 -5.23 15.59
N PRO A 213 7.63 -5.14 16.56
CA PRO A 213 8.88 -4.43 16.35
C PRO A 213 9.74 -5.18 15.32
N TYR A 214 10.18 -4.49 14.27
CA TYR A 214 11.11 -5.05 13.27
C TYR A 214 12.49 -5.34 13.87
N PHE A 215 13.03 -4.37 14.60
CA PHE A 215 14.36 -4.42 15.19
C PHE A 215 14.38 -3.73 16.55
N ILE A 216 15.00 -4.36 17.53
CA ILE A 216 15.22 -3.76 18.86
C ILE A 216 16.70 -3.81 19.19
N GLU A 217 17.29 -2.62 19.36
CA GLU A 217 18.63 -2.44 19.94
C GLU A 217 18.53 -2.06 21.42
N ARG A 218 19.45 -2.56 22.24
CA ARG A 218 19.47 -2.25 23.68
C ARG A 218 20.79 -1.58 24.03
N LYS A 219 20.69 -0.45 24.74
CA LYS A 219 21.82 0.43 25.09
C LYS A 219 22.51 1.00 23.84
N PRO A 220 21.75 1.65 22.93
CA PRO A 220 22.37 2.35 21.80
C PRO A 220 23.33 3.41 22.30
N LYS A 221 24.38 3.68 21.53
CA LYS A 221 25.31 4.79 21.81
C LYS A 221 24.62 6.12 21.52
N LEU A 222 25.15 7.21 22.09
CA LEU A 222 24.71 8.57 21.76
C LEU A 222 24.81 8.85 20.24
N ARG A 223 25.79 8.22 19.58
CA ARG A 223 25.92 8.13 18.12
C ARG A 223 26.05 6.67 17.75
N ASP A 224 25.08 6.17 17.01
CA ASP A 224 25.06 4.82 16.47
C ASP A 224 24.68 4.87 14.99
N GLU A 225 25.13 3.89 14.24
CA GLU A 225 24.68 3.67 12.87
C GLU A 225 23.56 2.64 12.88
N PHE A 226 22.43 2.96 12.25
CA PHE A 226 21.32 2.03 12.10
C PHE A 226 20.84 2.04 10.66
N TRP A 227 20.47 0.87 10.15
CA TRP A 227 20.00 0.69 8.79
C TRP A 227 18.69 -0.11 8.83
N ILE A 228 17.61 0.43 8.27
CA ILE A 228 16.29 -0.23 8.22
C ILE A 228 16.20 -1.20 7.04
N LYS A 229 17.00 -0.97 5.99
CA LYS A 229 17.02 -1.76 4.76
C LYS A 229 18.36 -2.48 4.61
N SER A 230 18.46 -3.74 5.00
CA SER A 230 19.64 -4.60 4.74
C SER A 230 19.72 -5.04 3.29
#